data_AF-A0AAV6XE78-F1
#
_entry.id   AF-A0AAV6XE78-F1
#
_cell.length_a   1.000
_cell.length_b   1.000
_cell.length_c   1.000
_cell.angle_alpha   90.00
_cell.angle_beta   90.00
_cell.angle_gamma   90.00
#
_symmetry.space_group_name_H-M   'P 1'
#
loop_
_entity.id
_entity.type
_entity.pdbx_description
1 polymer ?
#
loop_
_entity_poly.entity_id
_entity_poly.type
_entity_poly.pdbx_seq_one_letter_code
_entity_poly.pdbx_strand_id
1 'polypeptide(L)'
;MMSPSFNTGSTAAYISHISATVPSITFHHLPAIPLDLDSFPSMEAIIFEVLRLSNPHVRRALQFIASVSAFVIDFFCSSSLPISDELNIPTFFFLPSGACVLAFFLYFPKIHQNMTLSFKDMKNTLLHVPGIPPIPSSDMIRPMLDRESTDYKNFLDSALKFPNSAGLIVNTFERLESKPLKSIQEGKCNPDGNTPPVFCVGPLLATENRHGAAAAVHDCLKWLDSQPSKSVVYLCFGSLGLFSSNQLHEIALGLERSGQRFLWVVWSPPLGGERNRFLPPPEPDLDVILPAGFVDRTRDRRLVVKSWTPQVAVLNHASVGGVVMVEDMKVALRMNEAAEDGFVAAEEVERRVRELMESEKGNNVRKVVEEMSVAAREALSDGGSSIVALEKLVQLWKSG
;
A
#
# COMPACT_ATOMS: atom_id res chain seq x y z
N MET A 1 -16.99 17.79 -18.56
CA MET A 1 -15.98 17.64 -17.49
C MET A 1 -14.80 16.90 -18.10
N MET A 2 -13.58 17.44 -18.02
CA MET A 2 -12.40 16.68 -18.42
C MET A 2 -12.21 15.53 -17.43
N SER A 3 -11.99 14.32 -17.94
CA SER A 3 -11.63 13.16 -17.12
C SER A 3 -10.33 13.45 -16.37
N PRO A 4 -10.19 13.03 -15.10
CA PRO A 4 -8.94 13.19 -14.37
C PRO A 4 -7.78 12.52 -15.11
N SER A 5 -6.58 13.08 -14.97
CA SER A 5 -5.36 12.64 -15.67
C SER A 5 -4.92 11.23 -15.29
N PHE A 6 -5.40 10.64 -14.20
CA PHE A 6 -5.24 9.22 -13.87
C PHE A 6 -6.36 8.77 -12.91
N ASN A 7 -6.79 7.51 -13.00
CA ASN A 7 -7.95 7.00 -12.26
C ASN A 7 -7.57 6.52 -10.84
N THR A 8 -7.98 7.25 -9.81
CA THR A 8 -7.84 6.85 -8.39
C THR A 8 -9.08 6.11 -7.84
N GLY A 9 -10.00 5.70 -8.71
CA GLY A 9 -11.34 5.27 -8.33
C GLY A 9 -12.26 6.45 -8.00
N SER A 10 -13.58 6.22 -7.98
CA SER A 10 -14.52 7.28 -7.58
C SER A 10 -14.45 7.51 -6.07
N THR A 11 -13.88 8.63 -5.65
CA THR A 11 -13.94 9.12 -4.27
C THR A 11 -15.25 9.86 -3.96
N ALA A 12 -16.11 10.09 -4.97
CA ALA A 12 -17.32 10.90 -4.84
C ALA A 12 -18.28 10.36 -3.78
N ALA A 13 -18.48 9.04 -3.71
CA ALA A 13 -19.33 8.41 -2.70
C ALA A 13 -18.77 8.61 -1.28
N TYR A 14 -17.46 8.47 -1.13
CA TYR A 14 -16.77 8.69 0.14
C TYR A 14 -16.86 10.16 0.58
N ILE A 15 -16.56 11.10 -0.31
CA ILE A 15 -16.65 12.54 -0.06
C ILE A 15 -18.09 12.90 0.35
N SER A 16 -19.09 12.44 -0.41
CA SER A 16 -20.50 12.71 -0.11
C SER A 16 -20.90 12.15 1.26
N HIS A 17 -20.45 10.95 1.61
CA HIS A 17 -20.71 10.36 2.91
C HIS A 17 -20.09 11.18 4.05
N ILE A 18 -18.79 11.49 3.97
CA ILE A 18 -18.07 12.23 5.01
C ILE A 18 -18.61 13.65 5.14
N SER A 19 -18.92 14.34 4.04
CA SER A 19 -19.55 15.66 4.08
C SER A 19 -20.92 15.63 4.76
N ALA A 20 -21.65 14.51 4.69
CA ALA A 20 -22.94 14.35 5.35
C ALA A 20 -22.81 13.95 6.83
N THR A 21 -21.79 13.19 7.21
CA THR A 21 -21.66 12.59 8.55
C THR A 21 -20.66 13.31 9.46
N VAL A 22 -19.72 14.09 8.90
CA VAL A 22 -18.66 14.77 9.66
C VAL A 22 -18.61 16.26 9.26
N PRO A 23 -19.44 17.12 9.86
CA PRO A 23 -19.54 18.55 9.50
C PRO A 23 -18.25 19.35 9.68
N SER A 24 -17.30 18.85 10.49
CA SER A 24 -16.00 19.48 10.70
C SER A 24 -15.01 19.25 9.56
N ILE A 25 -15.31 18.35 8.61
CA ILE A 25 -14.46 18.08 7.44
C ILE A 25 -15.03 18.80 6.22
N THR A 26 -14.23 19.69 5.62
CA THR A 26 -14.55 20.37 4.36
C THR A 26 -13.62 19.89 3.26
N PHE A 27 -14.17 19.52 2.11
CA PHE A 27 -13.40 19.10 0.94
C PHE A 27 -13.20 20.27 -0.02
N HIS A 28 -11.94 20.54 -0.38
CA HIS A 28 -11.57 21.51 -1.39
C HIS A 28 -11.10 20.79 -2.66
N HIS A 29 -11.83 20.96 -3.76
CA HIS A 29 -11.45 20.38 -5.05
C HIS A 29 -10.47 21.30 -5.77
N LEU A 30 -9.24 20.84 -5.97
CA LEU A 30 -8.27 21.54 -6.80
C LEU A 30 -8.57 21.31 -8.29
N PRO A 31 -8.27 22.28 -9.17
CA PRO A 31 -8.42 22.11 -10.61
C PRO A 31 -7.61 20.92 -11.14
N ALA A 32 -8.13 20.25 -12.17
CA ALA A 32 -7.41 19.16 -12.84
C ALA A 32 -6.21 19.70 -13.62
N ILE A 33 -5.07 19.00 -13.50
CA ILE A 33 -3.86 19.30 -14.28
C ILE A 33 -3.83 18.39 -15.52
N PRO A 34 -3.94 18.96 -16.74
CA PRO A 34 -3.80 18.18 -17.95
C PRO A 34 -2.33 17.78 -18.13
N LEU A 35 -2.08 16.50 -18.34
CA LEU A 35 -0.77 15.96 -18.67
C LEU A 35 -0.88 15.02 -19.87
N ASP A 36 0.17 14.99 -20.68
CA ASP A 36 0.38 13.93 -21.65
C ASP A 36 1.02 12.73 -20.97
N LEU A 37 0.21 11.75 -20.57
CA LEU A 37 0.68 10.59 -19.80
C LEU A 37 1.72 9.76 -20.55
N ASP A 38 1.70 9.79 -21.89
CA ASP A 38 2.64 9.06 -22.75
C ASP A 38 4.07 9.63 -22.64
N SER A 39 4.21 10.85 -22.11
CA SER A 39 5.51 11.50 -21.95
C SER A 39 6.27 11.07 -20.69
N PHE A 40 5.65 10.27 -19.82
CA PHE A 40 6.23 9.87 -18.53
C PHE A 40 6.62 8.38 -18.48
N PRO A 41 7.74 8.04 -17.83
CA PRO A 41 8.24 6.67 -17.79
C PRO A 41 7.46 5.74 -16.85
N SER A 42 6.74 6.30 -15.88
CA SER A 42 6.12 5.55 -14.76
C SER A 42 4.89 6.27 -14.19
N MET A 43 4.12 5.57 -13.34
CA MET A 43 3.01 6.19 -12.60
C MET A 43 3.52 7.20 -11.57
N GLU A 44 4.62 6.88 -10.90
CA GLU A 44 5.23 7.71 -9.87
C GLU A 44 5.69 9.05 -10.45
N ALA A 45 6.30 9.06 -11.64
CA ALA A 45 6.70 10.29 -12.34
C ALA A 45 5.51 11.21 -12.58
N ILE A 46 4.36 10.64 -12.99
CA ILE A 46 3.11 11.39 -13.21
C ILE A 46 2.60 11.93 -11.88
N ILE A 47 2.55 11.12 -10.82
CA ILE A 47 2.08 11.55 -9.50
C ILE A 47 2.91 12.74 -9.01
N PHE A 48 4.24 12.63 -9.02
CA PHE A 48 5.12 13.72 -8.63
C PHE A 48 4.87 14.98 -9.47
N GLU A 49 4.73 14.84 -10.80
CA GLU A 49 4.53 15.99 -11.67
C GLU A 49 3.15 16.65 -11.51
N VAL A 50 2.07 15.88 -11.40
CA VAL A 50 0.73 16.42 -11.14
C VAL A 50 0.70 17.18 -9.83
N LEU A 51 1.28 16.62 -8.76
CA LEU A 51 1.32 17.27 -7.45
C LEU A 51 2.16 18.55 -7.51
N ARG A 52 3.32 18.51 -8.17
CA ARG A 52 4.18 19.68 -8.38
C ARG A 52 3.46 20.79 -9.15
N LEU A 53 2.73 20.46 -10.21
CA LEU A 53 1.96 21.41 -11.00
C LEU A 53 0.68 21.90 -10.28
N SER A 54 0.18 21.13 -9.32
CA SER A 54 -0.96 21.51 -8.48
C SER A 54 -0.60 22.54 -7.40
N ASN A 55 0.69 22.72 -7.10
CA ASN A 55 1.19 23.61 -6.04
C ASN A 55 0.65 25.06 -6.06
N PRO A 56 0.48 25.74 -7.22
CA PRO A 56 -0.14 27.06 -7.23
C PRO A 56 -1.58 27.06 -6.70
N HIS A 57 -2.33 25.96 -6.92
CA HIS A 57 -3.68 25.79 -6.40
C HIS A 57 -3.67 25.47 -4.90
N VAL A 58 -2.71 24.65 -4.44
CA VAL A 58 -2.49 24.38 -3.01
C VAL A 58 -2.17 25.67 -2.27
N ARG A 59 -1.23 26.48 -2.77
CA ARG A 59 -0.88 27.79 -2.19
C ARG A 59 -2.11 28.68 -2.05
N ARG A 60 -2.89 28.81 -3.13
CA ARG A 60 -4.12 29.62 -3.11
C ARG A 60 -5.10 29.09 -2.06
N ALA A 61 -5.30 27.78 -1.98
CA ALA A 61 -6.21 27.17 -1.00
C ALA A 61 -5.75 27.46 0.44
N LEU A 62 -4.46 27.27 0.75
CA LEU A 62 -3.90 27.56 2.08
C LEU A 62 -4.05 29.04 2.48
N GLN A 63 -3.98 29.96 1.53
CA GLN A 63 -4.20 31.40 1.78
C GLN A 63 -5.67 31.77 2.04
N PHE A 64 -6.62 30.99 1.52
CA PHE A 64 -8.05 31.22 1.72
C PHE A 64 -8.59 30.55 2.99
N ILE A 65 -7.95 29.49 3.46
CA ILE A 65 -8.32 28.83 4.72
C ILE A 65 -7.79 29.68 5.87
N ALA A 66 -8.70 30.21 6.69
CA ALA A 66 -8.33 30.99 7.86
C ALA A 66 -7.65 30.09 8.91
N SER A 67 -6.48 30.51 9.41
CA SER A 67 -5.77 29.92 10.54
C SER A 67 -5.48 28.41 10.41
N VAL A 68 -4.49 28.06 9.57
CA VAL A 68 -4.03 26.68 9.41
C VAL A 68 -2.98 26.34 10.48
N SER A 69 -3.36 25.52 11.47
CA SER A 69 -2.44 25.06 12.54
C SER A 69 -1.49 23.94 12.13
N ALA A 70 -1.81 23.18 11.08
CA ALA A 70 -0.98 22.09 10.58
C ALA A 70 -1.30 21.78 9.11
N PHE A 71 -0.27 21.45 8.34
CA PHE A 71 -0.42 20.98 6.97
C PHE A 71 0.08 19.54 6.86
N VAL A 72 -0.85 18.59 6.78
CA VAL A 72 -0.53 17.16 6.65
C VAL A 72 -0.51 16.79 5.17
N ILE A 73 0.60 16.27 4.69
CA ILE A 73 0.82 15.92 3.29
C ILE A 73 1.30 14.48 3.13
N ASP A 74 0.86 13.81 2.06
CA ASP A 74 1.46 12.53 1.66
C ASP A 74 2.93 12.73 1.27
N PHE A 75 3.75 11.68 1.38
CA PHE A 75 5.17 11.76 1.02
C PHE A 75 5.42 12.12 -0.46
N PHE A 76 4.50 11.79 -1.38
CA PHE A 76 4.56 12.23 -2.78
C PHE A 76 4.36 13.75 -2.93
N CYS A 77 3.73 14.41 -1.96
CA CYS A 77 3.45 15.85 -1.96
C CYS A 77 4.62 16.69 -1.41
N SER A 78 5.83 16.12 -1.29
CA SER A 78 7.02 16.80 -0.74
C SER A 78 7.35 18.14 -1.42
N SER A 79 6.98 18.30 -2.70
CA SER A 79 7.14 19.57 -3.43
C SER A 79 6.33 20.74 -2.84
N SER A 80 5.32 20.48 -2.01
CA SER A 80 4.52 21.51 -1.37
C SER A 80 5.14 22.06 -0.07
N LEU A 81 6.19 21.42 0.48
CA LEU A 81 6.84 21.86 1.72
C LEU A 81 7.33 23.33 1.68
N PRO A 82 8.02 23.81 0.62
CA PRO A 82 8.44 25.21 0.56
C PRO A 82 7.27 26.21 0.61
N ILE A 83 6.08 25.80 0.14
CA ILE A 83 4.88 26.66 0.15
C ILE A 83 4.40 26.89 1.58
N SER A 84 4.33 25.82 2.38
CA SER A 84 3.96 25.92 3.79
C SER A 84 5.00 26.68 4.60
N ASP A 85 6.29 26.51 4.28
CA ASP A 85 7.38 27.23 4.97
C ASP A 85 7.25 28.75 4.75
N GLU A 86 7.00 29.18 3.50
CA GLU A 86 6.75 30.59 3.18
C GLU A 86 5.51 31.17 3.90
N LEU A 87 4.52 30.33 4.19
CA LEU A 87 3.30 30.70 4.92
C LEU A 87 3.43 30.53 6.43
N ASN A 88 4.58 30.08 6.94
CA ASN A 88 4.83 29.74 8.34
C ASN A 88 3.84 28.70 8.90
N ILE A 89 3.46 27.72 8.09
CA ILE A 89 2.55 26.62 8.48
C ILE A 89 3.39 25.37 8.78
N PRO A 90 3.26 24.74 9.96
CA PRO A 90 4.02 23.54 10.28
C PRO A 90 3.52 22.35 9.44
N THR A 91 4.44 21.73 8.71
CA THR A 91 4.13 20.62 7.79
C THR A 91 4.48 19.27 8.38
N PHE A 92 3.56 18.33 8.27
CA PHE A 92 3.71 16.94 8.71
C PHE A 92 3.61 16.01 7.50
N PHE A 93 4.57 15.12 7.34
CA PHE A 93 4.47 14.08 6.31
C PHE A 93 3.69 12.90 6.86
N PHE A 94 2.71 12.42 6.11
CA PHE A 94 2.04 11.16 6.34
C PHE A 94 2.59 10.11 5.38
N LEU A 95 3.13 9.03 5.95
CA LEU A 95 3.56 7.85 5.23
C LEU A 95 2.50 6.76 5.46
N PRO A 96 1.70 6.40 4.43
CA PRO A 96 0.71 5.32 4.55
C PRO A 96 1.36 3.92 4.64
N SER A 97 2.69 3.85 4.61
CA SER A 97 3.54 2.67 4.79
C SER A 97 4.05 2.52 6.25
N GLY A 98 4.81 1.45 6.50
CA GLY A 98 5.44 1.15 7.79
C GLY A 98 6.76 1.87 8.08
N ALA A 99 7.30 1.64 9.27
CA ALA A 99 8.57 2.19 9.75
C ALA A 99 9.80 1.67 9.00
N CYS A 100 9.76 0.45 8.45
CA CYS A 100 10.84 -0.03 7.58
C CYS A 100 11.06 0.89 6.37
N VAL A 101 9.97 1.33 5.74
CA VAL A 101 10.00 2.25 4.59
C VAL A 101 10.48 3.64 5.02
N LEU A 102 10.04 4.13 6.19
CA LEU A 102 10.54 5.39 6.73
C LEU A 102 12.04 5.32 7.02
N ALA A 103 12.52 4.26 7.67
CA ALA A 103 13.94 4.06 7.97
C ALA A 103 14.78 4.05 6.68
N PHE A 104 14.29 3.39 5.63
CA PHE A 104 14.93 3.41 4.31
C PHE A 104 15.00 4.83 3.75
N PHE A 105 13.88 5.56 3.68
CA PHE A 105 13.89 6.91 3.09
C PHE A 105 14.73 7.92 3.88
N LEU A 106 14.76 7.83 5.22
CA LEU A 106 15.65 8.66 6.02
C LEU A 106 17.13 8.38 5.70
N TYR A 107 17.48 7.12 5.43
CA TYR A 107 18.86 6.71 5.16
C TYR A 107 19.22 6.79 3.66
N PHE A 108 18.22 6.94 2.79
CA PHE A 108 18.39 6.93 1.34
C PHE A 108 19.37 8.00 0.82
N PRO A 109 19.39 9.25 1.31
CA PRO A 109 20.41 10.22 0.95
C PRO A 109 21.85 9.74 1.22
N LYS A 110 22.07 9.01 2.33
CA LYS A 110 23.37 8.43 2.66
C LYS A 110 23.77 7.33 1.69
N ILE A 111 22.82 6.46 1.32
CA ILE A 111 23.03 5.45 0.27
C ILE A 111 23.43 6.12 -1.04
N HIS A 112 22.70 7.15 -1.46
CA HIS A 112 22.99 7.90 -2.69
C HIS A 112 24.41 8.48 -2.70
N GLN A 113 24.85 9.09 -1.60
CA GLN A 113 26.19 9.68 -1.49
C GLN A 113 27.31 8.62 -1.55
N ASN A 114 27.07 7.44 -0.98
CA ASN A 114 28.08 6.38 -0.89
C ASN A 114 28.14 5.50 -2.14
N MET A 115 27.23 5.67 -3.10
CA MET A 115 27.11 4.79 -4.26
C MET A 115 27.21 5.58 -5.56
N THR A 116 27.93 5.01 -6.53
CA THR A 116 28.06 5.56 -7.89
C THR A 116 27.24 4.80 -8.93
N LEU A 117 26.81 3.57 -8.62
CA LEU A 117 26.03 2.71 -9.51
C LEU A 117 24.52 2.86 -9.26
N SER A 118 23.71 2.55 -10.27
CA SER A 118 22.27 2.34 -10.11
C SER A 118 22.01 1.01 -9.41
N PHE A 119 20.90 0.87 -8.68
CA PHE A 119 20.58 -0.40 -7.99
C PHE A 119 20.46 -1.59 -8.94
N LYS A 120 19.93 -1.37 -10.16
CA LYS A 120 19.89 -2.40 -11.22
C LYS A 120 21.27 -2.91 -11.66
N ASP A 121 22.32 -2.08 -11.52
CA ASP A 121 23.68 -2.38 -11.97
C ASP A 121 24.55 -2.99 -10.85
N MET A 122 24.02 -3.11 -9.64
CA MET A 122 24.74 -3.55 -8.43
C MET A 122 24.83 -5.07 -8.27
N LYS A 123 24.42 -5.87 -9.27
CA LYS A 123 24.52 -7.34 -9.25
C LYS A 123 23.93 -7.98 -7.99
N ASN A 124 22.78 -7.45 -7.58
CA ASN A 124 22.06 -7.89 -6.38
C ASN A 124 22.83 -7.74 -5.05
N THR A 125 23.66 -6.71 -4.93
CA THR A 125 24.36 -6.39 -3.68
C THR A 125 23.37 -6.09 -2.57
N LEU A 126 23.67 -6.56 -1.35
CA LEU A 126 22.85 -6.28 -0.17
C LEU A 126 23.07 -4.85 0.33
N LEU A 127 21.99 -4.07 0.36
CA LEU A 127 21.95 -2.74 0.92
C LEU A 127 21.66 -2.82 2.43
N HIS A 128 22.47 -2.12 3.21
CA HIS A 128 22.35 -2.09 4.66
C HIS A 128 21.78 -0.76 5.12
N VAL A 129 20.61 -0.81 5.75
CA VAL A 129 19.96 0.33 6.40
C VAL A 129 19.79 -0.02 7.89
N PRO A 130 20.11 0.89 8.81
CA PRO A 130 19.94 0.64 10.24
C PRO A 130 18.50 0.28 10.61
N GLY A 131 18.34 -0.81 11.36
CA GLY A 131 17.04 -1.23 11.92
C GLY A 131 16.19 -2.13 11.03
N ILE A 132 16.54 -2.30 9.75
CA ILE A 132 15.82 -3.18 8.83
C ILE A 132 16.72 -4.33 8.32
N PRO A 133 16.15 -5.47 7.88
CA PRO A 133 16.91 -6.52 7.22
C PRO A 133 17.67 -5.99 5.99
N PRO A 134 18.85 -6.54 5.65
CA PRO A 134 19.54 -6.18 4.41
C PRO A 134 18.65 -6.43 3.19
N ILE A 135 18.60 -5.47 2.27
CA ILE A 135 17.73 -5.54 1.10
C ILE A 135 18.57 -5.78 -0.15
N PRO A 136 18.31 -6.83 -0.93
CA PRO A 136 18.98 -7.02 -2.22
C PRO A 136 18.70 -5.85 -3.17
N SER A 137 19.69 -5.39 -3.93
CA SER A 137 19.53 -4.22 -4.81
C SER A 137 18.46 -4.41 -5.89
N SER A 138 18.16 -5.67 -6.29
CA SER A 138 17.05 -5.98 -7.21
C SER A 138 15.67 -5.76 -6.59
N ASP A 139 15.58 -5.86 -5.25
CA ASP A 139 14.33 -5.81 -4.50
C ASP A 139 14.00 -4.36 -4.07
N MET A 140 14.80 -3.39 -4.53
CA MET A 140 14.51 -1.96 -4.35
C MET A 140 13.24 -1.56 -5.11
N ILE A 141 12.61 -0.48 -4.61
CA ILE A 141 11.42 0.13 -5.23
C ILE A 141 11.70 0.35 -6.72
N ARG A 142 10.88 -0.27 -7.59
CA ARG A 142 11.16 -0.36 -9.04
C ARG A 142 11.49 0.98 -9.71
N PRO A 143 10.73 2.08 -9.50
CA PRO A 143 11.08 3.40 -10.03
C PRO A 143 12.44 3.96 -9.56
N MET A 144 13.01 3.43 -8.48
CA MET A 144 14.32 3.85 -7.94
C MET A 144 15.48 3.01 -8.48
N LEU A 145 15.24 1.99 -9.32
CA LEU A 145 16.30 1.10 -9.78
C LEU A 145 17.39 1.80 -10.61
N ASP A 146 17.02 2.87 -11.31
CA ASP A 146 17.91 3.69 -12.14
C ASP A 146 18.16 5.05 -11.49
N ARG A 147 19.41 5.30 -11.06
CA ARG A 147 19.79 6.55 -10.39
C ARG A 147 19.66 7.80 -11.27
N GLU A 148 19.73 7.64 -12.59
CA GLU A 148 19.65 8.75 -13.53
C GLU A 148 18.21 9.10 -13.92
N SER A 149 17.26 8.21 -13.59
CA SER A 149 15.84 8.44 -13.82
C SER A 149 15.30 9.64 -13.04
N THR A 150 14.28 10.25 -13.61
CA THR A 150 13.50 11.32 -12.96
C THR A 150 12.83 10.81 -11.69
N ASP A 151 12.33 9.57 -11.69
CA ASP A 151 11.71 8.93 -10.54
C ASP A 151 12.64 8.86 -9.33
N TYR A 152 13.84 8.29 -9.52
CA TYR A 152 14.85 8.22 -8.46
C TYR A 152 15.15 9.61 -7.88
N LYS A 153 15.31 10.62 -8.75
CA LYS A 153 15.59 12.00 -8.35
C LYS A 153 14.44 12.60 -7.54
N ASN A 154 13.19 12.34 -7.90
CA ASN A 154 12.00 12.79 -7.16
C ASN A 154 11.88 12.11 -5.77
N PHE A 155 12.16 10.81 -5.68
CA PHE A 155 12.21 10.11 -4.39
C PHE A 155 13.34 10.63 -3.51
N LEU A 156 14.52 10.91 -4.09
CA LEU A 156 15.65 11.46 -3.36
C LEU A 156 15.36 12.87 -2.83
N ASP A 157 14.79 13.74 -3.68
CA ASP A 157 14.34 15.07 -3.31
C ASP A 157 13.30 15.04 -2.18
N SER A 158 12.36 14.08 -2.22
CA SER A 158 11.39 13.87 -1.15
C SER A 158 12.06 13.43 0.16
N ALA A 159 12.97 12.46 0.11
CA ALA A 159 13.72 11.98 1.26
C ALA A 159 14.55 13.10 1.93
N LEU A 160 15.18 13.97 1.13
CA LEU A 160 15.94 15.12 1.63
C LEU A 160 15.08 16.15 2.37
N LYS A 161 13.76 16.16 2.15
CA LYS A 161 12.82 17.09 2.78
C LYS A 161 12.23 16.58 4.09
N PHE A 162 12.24 15.27 4.34
CA PHE A 162 11.70 14.71 5.58
C PHE A 162 12.29 15.35 6.84
N PRO A 163 13.63 15.55 6.95
CA PRO A 163 14.25 16.18 8.12
C PRO A 163 13.80 17.62 8.41
N ASN A 164 13.25 18.33 7.41
CA ASN A 164 12.85 19.73 7.51
C ASN A 164 11.37 19.90 7.87
N SER A 165 10.65 18.80 8.15
CA SER A 165 9.25 18.82 8.55
C SER A 165 9.07 18.99 10.05
N ALA A 166 7.86 19.39 10.47
CA ALA A 166 7.47 19.46 11.88
C ALA A 166 7.25 18.07 12.51
N GLY A 167 7.02 17.04 11.68
CA GLY A 167 6.86 15.67 12.14
C GLY A 167 6.53 14.67 11.05
N LEU A 168 6.72 13.39 11.37
CA LEU A 168 6.53 12.24 10.50
C LEU A 168 5.43 11.35 11.08
N ILE A 169 4.31 11.21 10.38
CA ILE A 169 3.18 10.36 10.77
C ILE A 169 3.28 9.07 9.98
N VAL A 170 3.26 7.92 10.67
CA VAL A 170 3.51 6.61 10.05
C VAL A 170 2.37 5.65 10.38
N ASN A 171 1.92 4.92 9.36
CA ASN A 171 0.85 3.94 9.51
C ASN A 171 1.36 2.60 10.08
N THR A 172 1.88 2.65 11.30
CA THR A 172 2.40 1.48 12.04
C THR A 172 2.20 1.66 13.54
N PHE A 173 2.61 0.67 14.33
CA PHE A 173 2.65 0.71 15.79
C PHE A 173 3.90 -0.02 16.33
N GLU A 174 4.33 0.35 17.55
CA GLU A 174 5.60 -0.07 18.15
C GLU A 174 5.85 -1.58 18.10
N ARG A 175 4.86 -2.39 18.49
CA ARG A 175 5.00 -3.84 18.56
C ARG A 175 5.15 -4.50 17.18
N LEU A 176 4.67 -3.85 16.11
CA LEU A 176 4.80 -4.33 14.73
C LEU A 176 6.23 -4.17 14.21
N GLU A 177 6.85 -3.01 14.48
CA GLU A 177 8.11 -2.59 13.85
C GLU A 177 9.10 -1.96 14.84
N SER A 178 9.26 -2.58 16.02
CA SER A 178 10.12 -2.03 17.09
C SER A 178 11.59 -1.80 16.68
N LYS A 179 12.16 -2.67 15.83
CA LYS A 179 13.56 -2.55 15.39
C LYS A 179 13.85 -1.31 14.53
N PRO A 180 13.12 -1.05 13.43
CA PRO A 180 13.31 0.19 12.68
C PRO A 180 12.93 1.42 13.52
N LEU A 181 11.85 1.38 14.30
CA LEU A 181 11.44 2.51 15.15
C LEU A 181 12.53 2.90 16.15
N LYS A 182 13.12 1.92 16.84
CA LYS A 182 14.26 2.16 17.73
C LYS A 182 15.46 2.77 16.99
N SER A 183 15.76 2.29 15.79
CA SER A 183 16.90 2.80 15.00
C SER A 183 16.67 4.24 14.51
N ILE A 184 15.42 4.58 14.17
CA ILE A 184 15.01 5.94 13.82
C ILE A 184 15.13 6.85 15.05
N GLN A 185 14.62 6.42 16.21
CA GLN A 185 14.68 7.18 17.46
C GLN A 185 16.13 7.44 17.93
N GLU A 186 17.02 6.48 17.73
CA GLU A 186 18.45 6.59 18.03
C GLU A 186 19.23 7.43 16.99
N GLY A 187 18.55 7.99 15.98
CA GLY A 187 19.17 8.82 14.94
C GLY A 187 20.02 8.04 13.93
N LYS A 188 20.02 6.70 13.98
CA LYS A 188 20.88 5.86 13.13
C LYS A 188 20.46 5.92 11.67
N CYS A 189 19.17 6.11 11.41
CA CYS A 189 18.63 6.17 10.05
C CYS A 189 18.87 7.52 9.35
N ASN A 190 19.31 8.56 10.06
CA ASN A 190 19.70 9.84 9.46
C ASN A 190 20.97 10.39 10.15
N PRO A 191 22.15 9.78 9.92
CA PRO A 191 23.35 10.07 10.70
C PRO A 191 23.92 11.48 10.49
N ASP A 192 23.59 12.13 9.38
CA ASP A 192 24.11 13.45 9.01
C ASP A 192 23.12 14.60 9.31
N GLY A 193 21.98 14.30 9.94
CA GLY A 193 20.91 15.27 10.16
C GLY A 193 20.05 14.98 11.38
N ASN A 194 19.03 15.82 11.58
CA ASN A 194 18.03 15.58 12.62
C ASN A 194 16.90 14.68 12.10
N THR A 195 16.30 13.90 12.99
CA THR A 195 15.07 13.17 12.69
C THR A 195 13.91 13.87 13.41
N PRO A 196 12.88 14.38 12.69
CA PRO A 196 11.70 14.97 13.31
C PRO A 196 10.96 13.98 14.20
N PRO A 197 10.07 14.45 15.09
CA PRO A 197 9.21 13.58 15.88
C PRO A 197 8.42 12.62 14.98
N VAL A 198 8.43 11.33 15.34
CA VAL A 198 7.72 10.27 14.64
C VAL A 198 6.46 9.88 15.42
N PHE A 199 5.31 9.86 14.75
CA PHE A 199 4.01 9.53 15.30
C PHE A 199 3.47 8.26 14.64
N CYS A 200 3.53 7.14 15.36
CA CYS A 200 2.98 5.86 14.93
C CYS A 200 1.48 5.82 15.23
N VAL A 201 0.64 5.99 14.22
CA VAL A 201 -0.82 6.12 14.36
C VAL A 201 -1.59 4.92 13.80
N GLY A 202 -0.89 3.87 13.39
CA GLY A 202 -1.47 2.71 12.73
C GLY A 202 -1.97 1.60 13.68
N PRO A 203 -2.61 0.56 13.14
CA PRO A 203 -2.98 0.44 11.74
C PRO A 203 -4.24 1.24 11.42
N LEU A 204 -4.13 2.18 10.47
CA LEU A 204 -5.26 2.93 9.93
C LEU A 204 -6.00 2.05 8.94
N LEU A 205 -7.10 1.45 9.40
CA LEU A 205 -7.98 0.61 8.59
C LEU A 205 -9.23 1.40 8.19
N ALA A 206 -9.68 1.23 6.95
CA ALA A 206 -10.97 1.76 6.53
C ALA A 206 -12.07 0.99 7.28
N THR A 207 -12.85 1.68 8.11
CA THR A 207 -14.09 1.12 8.67
C THR A 207 -15.14 0.99 7.56
N GLU A 208 -16.07 0.05 7.73
CA GLU A 208 -16.91 -0.56 6.68
C GLU A 208 -17.83 0.37 5.84
N ASN A 209 -17.79 1.68 6.02
CA ASN A 209 -18.74 2.63 5.43
C ASN A 209 -18.20 3.45 4.25
N ARG A 210 -17.39 2.86 3.37
CA ARG A 210 -17.05 3.55 2.10
C ARG A 210 -18.26 3.68 1.17
N HIS A 211 -19.29 2.86 1.34
CA HIS A 211 -20.51 2.90 0.53
C HIS A 211 -21.68 2.99 1.52
N GLY A 212 -22.42 4.11 1.46
CA GLY A 212 -23.44 4.47 2.44
C GLY A 212 -24.45 3.36 2.75
N ALA A 213 -25.09 3.51 3.91
CA ALA A 213 -26.10 2.62 4.47
C ALA A 213 -26.97 1.88 3.43
N ALA A 214 -27.14 0.57 3.66
CA ALA A 214 -27.97 -0.39 2.93
C ALA A 214 -27.40 -1.05 1.65
N ALA A 215 -26.08 -1.25 1.55
CA ALA A 215 -25.56 -2.24 0.61
C ALA A 215 -25.92 -3.65 1.10
N ALA A 216 -26.69 -4.41 0.31
CA ALA A 216 -26.93 -5.83 0.57
C ALA A 216 -25.61 -6.53 0.88
N VAL A 217 -25.61 -7.43 1.88
CA VAL A 217 -24.44 -8.26 2.23
C VAL A 217 -23.85 -8.82 0.93
N HIS A 218 -22.62 -8.42 0.62
CA HIS A 218 -21.95 -8.78 -0.63
C HIS A 218 -21.98 -10.30 -0.77
N ASP A 219 -22.30 -10.83 -1.95
CA ASP A 219 -22.55 -12.27 -2.14
C ASP A 219 -21.34 -13.15 -1.77
N CYS A 220 -20.14 -12.56 -1.76
CA CYS A 220 -18.95 -13.25 -1.27
C CYS A 220 -19.00 -13.59 0.22
N LEU A 221 -19.60 -12.74 1.06
CA LEU A 221 -19.74 -13.00 2.50
C LEU A 221 -20.72 -14.15 2.73
N LYS A 222 -21.85 -14.17 2.01
CA LYS A 222 -22.81 -15.29 2.06
C LYS A 222 -22.18 -16.62 1.64
N TRP A 223 -21.30 -16.61 0.64
CA TRP A 223 -20.58 -17.81 0.25
C TRP A 223 -19.63 -18.26 1.36
N LEU A 224 -18.90 -17.33 2.00
CA LEU A 224 -17.99 -17.64 3.11
C LEU A 224 -18.72 -18.22 4.34
N ASP A 225 -19.95 -17.76 4.63
CA ASP A 225 -20.79 -18.29 5.71
C ASP A 225 -21.05 -19.80 5.57
N SER A 226 -21.08 -20.30 4.34
CA SER A 226 -21.29 -21.73 4.05
C SER A 226 -20.02 -22.59 4.11
N GLN A 227 -18.85 -21.98 4.33
CA GLN A 227 -17.57 -22.68 4.35
C GLN A 227 -17.12 -23.02 5.79
N PRO A 228 -16.40 -24.14 6.00
CA PRO A 228 -15.82 -24.45 7.30
C PRO A 228 -14.85 -23.38 7.80
N SER A 229 -14.68 -23.28 9.12
CA SER A 229 -13.73 -22.35 9.74
C SER A 229 -12.30 -22.59 9.23
N LYS A 230 -11.59 -21.50 8.95
CA LYS A 230 -10.18 -21.48 8.50
C LYS A 230 -9.90 -22.41 7.30
N SER A 231 -10.87 -22.57 6.39
CA SER A 231 -10.76 -23.50 5.26
C SER A 231 -10.58 -22.81 3.90
N VAL A 232 -10.79 -21.50 3.82
CA VAL A 232 -10.73 -20.72 2.58
C VAL A 232 -9.42 -19.95 2.49
N VAL A 233 -8.76 -20.03 1.34
CA VAL A 233 -7.64 -19.17 0.94
C VAL A 233 -8.18 -17.94 0.24
N TYR A 234 -7.87 -16.75 0.75
CA TYR A 234 -8.23 -15.49 0.11
C TYR A 234 -7.07 -14.96 -0.74
N LEU A 235 -7.33 -14.70 -2.03
CA LEU A 235 -6.36 -14.13 -2.96
C LEU A 235 -6.80 -12.74 -3.39
N CYS A 236 -6.02 -11.73 -3.01
CA CYS A 236 -6.20 -10.35 -3.43
C CYS A 236 -4.83 -9.67 -3.58
N PHE A 237 -4.53 -9.21 -4.78
CA PHE A 237 -3.24 -8.59 -5.12
C PHE A 237 -3.30 -7.06 -5.12
N GLY A 238 -4.31 -6.48 -4.46
CA GLY A 238 -4.52 -5.03 -4.39
C GLY A 238 -5.05 -4.45 -5.70
N SER A 239 -5.20 -3.12 -5.74
CA SER A 239 -5.76 -2.38 -6.89
C SER A 239 -4.80 -2.23 -8.07
N LEU A 240 -3.52 -2.51 -7.87
CA LEU A 240 -2.47 -2.38 -8.88
C LEU A 240 -1.77 -3.72 -9.20
N GLY A 241 -2.16 -4.82 -8.55
CA GLY A 241 -1.63 -6.16 -8.80
C GLY A 241 -2.28 -6.81 -10.02
N LEU A 242 -1.92 -6.33 -11.22
CA LEU A 242 -2.38 -6.86 -12.49
C LEU A 242 -1.39 -7.90 -13.03
N PHE A 243 -1.89 -9.03 -13.52
CA PHE A 243 -1.07 -10.13 -14.03
C PHE A 243 -1.36 -10.42 -15.50
N SER A 244 -0.37 -10.98 -16.20
CA SER A 244 -0.57 -11.47 -17.56
C SER A 244 -1.58 -12.63 -17.59
N SER A 245 -2.20 -12.86 -18.74
CA SER A 245 -3.14 -13.98 -18.90
C SER A 245 -2.47 -15.33 -18.57
N ASN A 246 -1.20 -15.51 -18.96
CA ASN A 246 -0.44 -16.72 -18.65
C ASN A 246 -0.25 -16.89 -17.15
N GLN A 247 0.08 -15.82 -16.43
CA GLN A 247 0.25 -15.88 -14.98
C GLN A 247 -1.07 -16.16 -14.25
N LEU A 248 -2.19 -15.58 -14.70
CA LEU A 248 -3.52 -15.89 -14.15
C LEU A 248 -3.89 -17.36 -14.40
N HIS A 249 -3.52 -17.91 -15.56
CA HIS A 249 -3.73 -19.31 -15.89
C HIS A 249 -2.98 -20.25 -14.93
N GLU A 250 -1.70 -19.97 -14.65
CA GLU A 250 -0.90 -20.76 -13.70
C GLU A 250 -1.44 -20.66 -12.26
N ILE A 251 -1.87 -19.47 -11.84
CA ILE A 251 -2.52 -19.28 -10.53
C ILE A 251 -3.78 -20.15 -10.45
N ALA A 252 -4.63 -20.12 -11.48
CA ALA A 252 -5.84 -20.94 -11.52
C ALA A 252 -5.49 -22.44 -11.44
N LEU A 253 -4.53 -22.91 -12.24
CA LEU A 253 -4.12 -24.31 -12.25
C LEU A 253 -3.55 -24.76 -10.89
N GLY A 254 -2.70 -23.93 -10.27
CA GLY A 254 -2.14 -24.22 -8.95
C GLY A 254 -3.19 -24.27 -7.85
N LEU A 255 -4.16 -23.34 -7.88
CA LEU A 255 -5.32 -23.36 -6.97
C LEU A 255 -6.17 -24.61 -7.17
N GLU A 256 -6.45 -25.00 -8.41
CA GLU A 256 -7.22 -26.21 -8.72
C GLU A 256 -6.55 -27.45 -8.11
N ARG A 257 -5.24 -27.60 -8.36
CA ARG A 257 -4.42 -28.74 -7.92
C ARG A 257 -4.23 -28.78 -6.40
N SER A 258 -4.20 -27.63 -5.74
CA SER A 258 -4.11 -27.56 -4.27
C SER A 258 -5.26 -28.26 -3.57
N GLY A 259 -6.44 -28.37 -4.21
CA GLY A 259 -7.65 -28.93 -3.61
C GLY A 259 -8.25 -28.06 -2.50
N GLN A 260 -7.65 -26.90 -2.20
CA GLN A 260 -8.12 -25.98 -1.17
C GLN A 260 -9.34 -25.20 -1.65
N ARG A 261 -10.16 -24.72 -0.70
CA ARG A 261 -11.21 -23.74 -1.01
C ARG A 261 -10.56 -22.38 -1.20
N PHE A 262 -11.04 -21.60 -2.15
CA PHE A 262 -10.47 -20.27 -2.38
C PHE A 262 -11.51 -19.23 -2.79
N LEU A 263 -11.27 -18.00 -2.34
CA LEU A 263 -11.94 -16.80 -2.79
C LEU A 263 -10.88 -15.95 -3.51
N TRP A 264 -11.05 -15.73 -4.81
CA TRP A 264 -10.08 -15.03 -5.63
C TRP A 264 -10.68 -13.78 -6.28
N VAL A 265 -10.08 -12.62 -5.99
CA VAL A 265 -10.38 -11.37 -6.69
C VAL A 265 -9.54 -11.29 -7.96
N VAL A 266 -10.21 -11.29 -9.11
CA VAL A 266 -9.55 -11.24 -10.42
C VAL A 266 -9.75 -9.87 -11.04
N TRP A 267 -8.66 -9.33 -11.55
CA TRP A 267 -8.64 -8.17 -12.42
C TRP A 267 -8.31 -8.61 -13.85
N SER A 268 -8.76 -7.84 -14.84
CA SER A 268 -8.33 -8.09 -16.21
C SER A 268 -6.82 -7.94 -16.35
N PRO A 269 -6.18 -8.74 -17.22
CA PRO A 269 -4.79 -8.48 -17.60
C PRO A 269 -4.61 -7.03 -18.08
N PRO A 270 -3.41 -6.45 -17.90
CA PRO A 270 -3.11 -5.14 -18.46
C PRO A 270 -3.37 -5.17 -19.97
N LEU A 271 -4.18 -4.24 -20.47
CA LEU A 271 -4.31 -4.04 -21.91
C LEU A 271 -2.93 -3.60 -22.44
N GLY A 272 -2.42 -4.26 -23.48
CA GLY A 272 -1.11 -3.92 -24.05
C GLY A 272 -1.03 -2.44 -24.49
N GLY A 273 0.16 -1.83 -24.36
CA GLY A 273 0.42 -0.44 -24.73
C GLY A 273 0.57 0.51 -23.54
N GLU A 274 1.47 1.50 -23.64
CA GLU A 274 1.83 2.39 -22.53
C GLU A 274 0.66 3.23 -22.00
N ARG A 275 -0.25 3.66 -22.91
CA ARG A 275 -1.51 4.37 -22.60
C ARG A 275 -2.42 3.65 -21.61
N ASN A 276 -2.41 2.32 -21.65
CA ASN A 276 -3.39 1.50 -20.96
C ASN A 276 -3.01 1.18 -19.51
N ARG A 277 -1.76 1.47 -19.10
CA ARG A 277 -1.31 1.32 -17.70
C ARG A 277 -2.12 2.17 -16.72
N PHE A 278 -2.80 3.21 -17.23
CA PHE A 278 -3.42 4.27 -16.43
C PHE A 278 -4.96 4.33 -16.54
N LEU A 279 -5.56 3.46 -17.35
CA LEU A 279 -7.02 3.35 -17.50
C LEU A 279 -7.59 2.29 -16.55
N PRO A 280 -8.84 2.41 -16.09
CA PRO A 280 -9.50 1.31 -15.38
C PRO A 280 -9.43 0.05 -16.25
N PRO A 281 -8.91 -1.08 -15.71
CA PRO A 281 -8.94 -2.33 -16.44
C PRO A 281 -10.40 -2.66 -16.78
N PRO A 282 -10.67 -3.21 -17.98
CA PRO A 282 -12.01 -3.65 -18.32
C PRO A 282 -12.47 -4.74 -17.35
N GLU A 283 -13.76 -5.03 -17.32
CA GLU A 283 -14.26 -6.16 -16.53
C GLU A 283 -13.61 -7.47 -17.03
N PRO A 284 -13.12 -8.34 -16.14
CA PRO A 284 -12.44 -9.57 -16.55
C PRO A 284 -13.40 -10.55 -17.23
N ASP A 285 -12.94 -11.04 -18.38
CA ASP A 285 -13.51 -12.18 -19.07
C ASP A 285 -12.93 -13.47 -18.48
N LEU A 286 -13.72 -14.10 -17.61
CA LEU A 286 -13.30 -15.30 -16.90
C LEU A 286 -13.17 -16.51 -17.82
N ASP A 287 -13.87 -16.55 -18.96
CA ASP A 287 -13.80 -17.67 -19.90
C ASP A 287 -12.48 -17.66 -20.68
N VAL A 288 -11.88 -16.48 -20.85
CA VAL A 288 -10.56 -16.31 -21.46
C VAL A 288 -9.43 -16.51 -20.45
N ILE A 289 -9.62 -16.02 -19.22
CA ILE A 289 -8.58 -16.03 -18.18
C ILE A 289 -8.39 -17.43 -17.56
N LEU A 290 -9.49 -18.16 -17.36
CA LEU A 290 -9.47 -19.42 -16.62
C LEU A 290 -9.25 -20.62 -17.54
N PRO A 291 -8.58 -21.69 -17.08
CA PRO A 291 -8.45 -22.91 -17.85
C PRO A 291 -9.81 -23.50 -18.25
N ALA A 292 -9.89 -24.10 -19.44
CA ALA A 292 -11.12 -24.74 -19.92
C ALA A 292 -11.67 -25.75 -18.88
N GLY A 293 -12.95 -25.65 -18.55
CA GLY A 293 -13.62 -26.49 -17.55
C GLY A 293 -13.26 -26.22 -16.08
N PHE A 294 -12.43 -25.21 -15.79
CA PHE A 294 -12.03 -24.87 -14.41
C PHE A 294 -13.24 -24.56 -13.52
N VAL A 295 -14.22 -23.83 -14.07
CA VAL A 295 -15.44 -23.43 -13.35
C VAL A 295 -16.20 -24.65 -12.84
N ASP A 296 -16.35 -25.67 -13.69
CA ASP A 296 -17.06 -26.90 -13.33
C ASP A 296 -16.26 -27.75 -12.35
N ARG A 297 -14.95 -27.91 -12.59
CA ARG A 297 -14.06 -28.73 -11.75
C ARG A 297 -13.87 -28.19 -10.33
N THR A 298 -14.11 -26.89 -10.12
CA THR A 298 -13.92 -26.21 -8.83
C THR A 298 -15.21 -25.65 -8.24
N ARG A 299 -16.37 -26.03 -8.79
CA ARG A 299 -17.69 -25.47 -8.45
C ARG A 299 -18.04 -25.53 -6.96
N ASP A 300 -17.60 -26.56 -6.24
CA ASP A 300 -17.89 -26.80 -4.82
C ASP A 300 -16.95 -26.06 -3.87
N ARG A 301 -15.83 -25.52 -4.38
CA ARG A 301 -14.74 -24.98 -3.55
C ARG A 301 -14.22 -23.61 -3.99
N ARG A 302 -14.77 -23.01 -5.04
CA ARG A 302 -14.35 -21.69 -5.54
C ARG A 302 -15.40 -20.60 -5.31
N LEU A 303 -14.91 -19.40 -5.09
CA LEU A 303 -15.59 -18.17 -5.50
C LEU A 303 -14.60 -17.26 -6.24
N VAL A 304 -14.94 -16.87 -7.47
CA VAL A 304 -14.18 -15.87 -8.22
C VAL A 304 -15.01 -14.59 -8.27
N VAL A 305 -14.46 -13.51 -7.73
CA VAL A 305 -15.08 -12.19 -7.71
C VAL A 305 -14.34 -11.29 -8.68
N LYS A 306 -15.09 -10.59 -9.53
CA LYS A 306 -14.52 -9.64 -10.48
C LYS A 306 -14.27 -8.31 -9.79
N SER A 307 -13.08 -7.76 -9.97
CA SER A 307 -12.67 -6.40 -9.58
C SER A 307 -12.61 -6.09 -8.08
N TRP A 308 -13.63 -6.40 -7.28
CA TRP A 308 -13.68 -5.89 -5.90
C TRP A 308 -14.41 -6.79 -4.91
N THR A 309 -13.95 -6.78 -3.66
CA THR A 309 -14.59 -7.39 -2.49
C THR A 309 -14.53 -6.42 -1.31
N PRO A 310 -15.43 -6.56 -0.31
CA PRO A 310 -15.26 -5.89 0.98
C PRO A 310 -14.10 -6.53 1.74
N GLN A 311 -12.86 -6.22 1.33
CA GLN A 311 -11.65 -6.92 1.74
C GLN A 311 -11.48 -7.01 3.26
N VAL A 312 -11.80 -5.94 4.00
CA VAL A 312 -11.73 -5.95 5.48
C VAL A 312 -12.69 -6.97 6.07
N ALA A 313 -13.94 -7.02 5.59
CA ALA A 313 -14.94 -7.98 6.05
C ALA A 313 -14.58 -9.42 5.67
N VAL A 314 -14.03 -9.64 4.46
CA VAL A 314 -13.52 -10.95 4.02
C VAL A 314 -12.39 -11.43 4.92
N LEU A 315 -11.40 -10.56 5.20
CA LEU A 315 -10.25 -10.90 6.05
C LEU A 315 -10.66 -11.21 7.50
N ASN A 316 -11.71 -10.55 8.01
CA ASN A 316 -12.25 -10.80 9.35
C ASN A 316 -13.17 -12.04 9.43
N HIS A 317 -13.47 -12.70 8.30
CA HIS A 317 -14.42 -13.81 8.27
C HIS A 317 -13.80 -15.11 8.81
N ALA A 318 -14.50 -15.80 9.72
CA ALA A 318 -14.00 -16.99 10.43
C ALA A 318 -13.63 -18.18 9.51
N SER A 319 -14.17 -18.21 8.30
CA SER A 319 -13.88 -19.23 7.28
C SER A 319 -12.56 -19.00 6.54
N VAL A 320 -11.98 -17.80 6.58
CA VAL A 320 -10.68 -17.51 5.93
C VAL A 320 -9.54 -18.07 6.79
N GLY A 321 -8.74 -18.96 6.19
CA GLY A 321 -7.62 -19.67 6.84
C GLY A 321 -6.24 -19.27 6.33
N GLY A 322 -6.17 -18.49 5.26
CA GLY A 322 -4.92 -18.01 4.68
C GLY A 322 -5.18 -16.87 3.70
N VAL A 323 -4.18 -15.99 3.54
CA VAL A 323 -4.24 -14.88 2.60
C VAL A 323 -2.98 -14.90 1.76
N VAL A 324 -3.14 -14.74 0.45
CA VAL A 324 -2.02 -14.52 -0.48
C VAL A 324 -1.92 -13.02 -0.75
N MET A 325 -0.78 -12.43 -0.41
CA MET A 325 -0.48 -11.00 -0.54
C MET A 325 0.91 -10.82 -1.13
N VAL A 326 1.24 -9.58 -1.51
CA VAL A 326 2.61 -9.15 -1.78
C VAL A 326 3.33 -8.90 -0.44
N GLU A 327 4.65 -8.93 -0.46
CA GLU A 327 5.60 -9.40 0.56
C GLU A 327 5.58 -8.80 1.99
N ASP A 328 6.31 -9.52 2.87
CA ASP A 328 6.87 -9.19 4.20
C ASP A 328 6.13 -9.45 5.52
N MET A 329 6.94 -9.60 6.60
CA MET A 329 6.63 -9.75 8.04
C MET A 329 6.54 -11.15 8.70
N LYS A 330 7.05 -12.24 8.08
CA LYS A 330 6.84 -13.64 8.57
C LYS A 330 5.35 -14.03 8.74
N VAL A 331 4.45 -13.17 8.29
CA VAL A 331 3.00 -13.35 8.21
C VAL A 331 2.57 -13.95 6.87
N ALA A 332 3.54 -14.25 5.99
CA ALA A 332 3.33 -14.79 4.66
C ALA A 332 4.40 -15.83 4.30
N LEU A 333 4.06 -16.72 3.36
CA LEU A 333 5.01 -17.60 2.69
C LEU A 333 5.35 -17.00 1.31
N ARG A 334 6.61 -16.62 1.11
CA ARG A 334 7.10 -16.09 -0.17
C ARG A 334 6.98 -17.15 -1.27
N MET A 335 6.51 -16.80 -2.47
CA MET A 335 6.55 -17.69 -3.64
C MET A 335 7.93 -17.62 -4.31
N ASN A 336 8.43 -18.75 -4.82
CA ASN A 336 9.64 -18.76 -5.63
C ASN A 336 9.29 -18.39 -7.08
N GLU A 337 9.90 -17.33 -7.59
CA GLU A 337 9.77 -16.93 -8.99
C GLU A 337 10.76 -17.74 -9.84
N ALA A 338 10.30 -18.27 -10.98
CA ALA A 338 11.12 -19.12 -11.84
C ALA A 338 11.98 -18.30 -12.82
N ALA A 339 11.66 -17.01 -13.02
CA ALA A 339 12.29 -16.11 -13.97
C ALA A 339 12.38 -14.68 -13.40
N GLU A 340 13.26 -13.85 -13.97
CA GLU A 340 13.47 -12.44 -13.58
C GLU A 340 12.23 -11.55 -13.82
N ASP A 341 11.24 -12.03 -14.57
CA ASP A 341 9.99 -11.34 -14.87
C ASP A 341 8.90 -11.51 -13.79
N GLY A 342 9.20 -12.25 -12.72
CA GLY A 342 8.28 -12.52 -11.61
C GLY A 342 7.25 -13.60 -11.88
N PHE A 343 7.46 -14.44 -12.91
CA PHE A 343 6.56 -15.54 -13.22
C PHE A 343 6.60 -16.65 -12.16
N VAL A 344 5.41 -17.12 -11.77
CA VAL A 344 5.20 -18.20 -10.78
C VAL A 344 4.41 -19.34 -11.42
N ALA A 345 5.02 -20.51 -11.49
CA ALA A 345 4.40 -21.72 -12.04
C ALA A 345 3.31 -22.30 -11.11
N ALA A 346 2.35 -23.01 -11.70
CA ALA A 346 1.24 -23.65 -11.00
C ALA A 346 1.70 -24.60 -9.89
N GLU A 347 2.81 -25.32 -10.10
CA GLU A 347 3.39 -26.23 -9.10
C GLU A 347 3.83 -25.47 -7.84
N GLU A 348 4.39 -24.26 -8.00
CA GLU A 348 4.79 -23.44 -6.86
C GLU A 348 3.57 -22.86 -6.15
N VAL A 349 2.56 -22.38 -6.90
CA VAL A 349 1.30 -21.90 -6.31
C VAL A 349 0.63 -23.01 -5.51
N GLU A 350 0.48 -24.21 -6.09
CA GLU A 350 -0.07 -25.38 -5.40
C GLU A 350 0.69 -25.66 -4.11
N ARG A 351 2.01 -25.78 -4.21
CA ARG A 351 2.87 -26.15 -3.08
C ARG A 351 2.76 -25.13 -1.95
N ARG A 352 2.75 -23.84 -2.26
CA ARG A 352 2.66 -22.76 -1.26
C ARG A 352 1.28 -22.67 -0.63
N VAL A 353 0.23 -22.86 -1.41
CA VAL A 353 -1.14 -22.90 -0.88
C VAL A 353 -1.31 -24.09 0.08
N ARG A 354 -0.82 -25.28 -0.28
CA ARG A 354 -0.81 -26.44 0.60
C ARG A 354 0.06 -26.20 1.84
N GLU A 355 1.27 -25.65 1.68
CA GLU A 355 2.16 -25.34 2.80
C GLU A 355 1.49 -24.36 3.78
N LEU A 356 0.80 -23.33 3.29
CA LEU A 356 0.07 -22.38 4.13
C LEU A 356 -1.07 -23.05 4.88
N MET A 357 -1.86 -23.90 4.22
CA MET A 357 -3.09 -24.46 4.79
C MET A 357 -2.84 -25.67 5.69
N GLU A 358 -1.94 -26.57 5.29
CA GLU A 358 -1.85 -27.93 5.82
C GLU A 358 -0.61 -28.17 6.70
N SER A 359 0.39 -27.28 6.68
CA SER A 359 1.68 -27.53 7.37
C SER A 359 1.81 -26.85 8.74
N GLU A 360 2.74 -27.36 9.57
CA GLU A 360 3.15 -26.70 10.82
C GLU A 360 3.69 -25.29 10.59
N LYS A 361 4.39 -25.07 9.48
CA LYS A 361 4.89 -23.75 9.12
C LYS A 361 3.73 -22.79 8.84
N GLY A 362 2.70 -23.24 8.12
CA GLY A 362 1.46 -22.49 7.91
C GLY A 362 0.72 -22.18 9.22
N ASN A 363 0.67 -23.15 10.14
CA ASN A 363 0.13 -22.95 11.49
C ASN A 363 0.91 -21.87 12.26
N ASN A 364 2.23 -21.89 12.20
CA ASN A 364 3.08 -20.88 12.84
C ASN A 364 2.85 -19.49 12.26
N VAL A 365 2.71 -19.37 10.93
CA VAL A 365 2.37 -18.11 10.25
C VAL A 365 1.02 -17.58 10.76
N ARG A 366 -0.04 -18.40 10.76
CA ARG A 366 -1.35 -18.00 11.29
C ARG A 366 -1.30 -17.56 12.75
N LYS A 367 -0.50 -18.24 13.58
CA LYS A 367 -0.32 -17.89 14.99
C LYS A 367 0.32 -16.51 15.14
N VAL A 368 1.37 -16.22 14.38
CA VAL A 368 2.02 -14.90 14.37
C VAL A 368 1.04 -13.81 13.90
N VAL A 369 0.24 -14.08 12.87
CA VAL A 369 -0.80 -13.16 12.39
C VAL A 369 -1.82 -12.86 13.48
N GLU A 370 -2.31 -13.88 14.20
CA GLU A 370 -3.25 -13.70 15.31
C GLU A 370 -2.63 -12.85 16.44
N GLU A 371 -1.39 -13.14 16.83
CA GLU A 371 -0.67 -12.37 17.85
C GLU A 371 -0.49 -10.91 17.44
N MET A 372 -0.16 -10.64 16.17
CA MET A 372 -0.07 -9.28 15.64
C MET A 372 -1.44 -8.59 15.53
N SER A 373 -2.50 -9.34 15.22
CA SER A 373 -3.87 -8.83 15.18
C SER A 373 -4.35 -8.38 16.56
N VAL A 374 -4.03 -9.16 17.61
CA VAL A 374 -4.28 -8.76 19.01
C VAL A 374 -3.49 -7.50 19.35
N ALA A 375 -2.20 -7.46 19.04
CA ALA A 375 -1.35 -6.30 19.29
C ALA A 375 -1.83 -5.03 18.58
N ALA A 376 -2.35 -5.16 17.34
CA ALA A 376 -2.94 -4.07 16.61
C ALA A 376 -4.21 -3.52 17.29
N ARG A 377 -5.08 -4.41 17.80
CA ARG A 377 -6.26 -4.01 18.57
C ARG A 377 -5.88 -3.31 19.87
N GLU A 378 -4.87 -3.79 20.59
CA GLU A 378 -4.32 -3.15 21.79
C GLU A 378 -3.72 -1.76 21.49
N ALA A 379 -3.07 -1.59 20.33
CA ALA A 379 -2.50 -0.30 19.93
C ALA A 379 -3.59 0.77 19.66
N LEU A 380 -4.77 0.33 19.20
CA LEU A 380 -5.92 1.17 18.86
C LEU A 380 -6.96 1.31 19.99
N SER A 381 -6.84 0.57 21.09
CA SER A 381 -7.75 0.69 22.24
C SER A 381 -7.50 1.98 23.02
N ASP A 382 -8.41 2.34 23.92
CA ASP A 382 -8.24 3.48 24.82
C ASP A 382 -6.92 3.40 25.60
N GLY A 383 -6.10 4.45 25.51
CA GLY A 383 -4.74 4.46 26.09
C GLY A 383 -3.69 3.64 25.33
N GLY A 384 -4.07 3.02 24.21
CA GLY A 384 -3.18 2.30 23.30
C GLY A 384 -2.15 3.22 22.66
N SER A 385 -1.02 2.66 22.23
CA SER A 385 0.13 3.43 21.75
C SER A 385 -0.19 4.32 20.57
N SER A 386 -1.04 3.86 19.64
CA SER A 386 -1.40 4.62 18.45
C SER A 386 -2.40 5.74 18.75
N ILE A 387 -3.34 5.51 19.68
CA ILE A 387 -4.24 6.55 20.18
C ILE A 387 -3.45 7.64 20.92
N VAL A 388 -2.53 7.24 21.80
CA VAL A 388 -1.66 8.19 22.52
C VAL A 388 -0.78 8.99 21.55
N ALA A 389 -0.25 8.37 20.49
CA ALA A 389 0.52 9.08 19.47
C ALA A 389 -0.34 10.11 18.70
N LEU A 390 -1.57 9.74 18.34
CA LEU A 390 -2.52 10.64 17.69
C LEU A 390 -2.95 11.78 18.62
N GLU A 391 -3.20 11.52 19.90
CA GLU A 391 -3.52 12.54 20.89
C GLU A 391 -2.38 13.55 21.03
N LYS A 392 -1.12 13.09 21.12
CA LYS A 392 0.05 13.97 21.15
C LYS A 392 0.10 14.88 19.92
N LEU A 393 -0.15 14.32 18.74
CA LEU A 393 -0.19 15.08 17.49
C LEU A 393 -1.28 16.17 17.53
N VAL A 394 -2.49 15.82 17.98
CA VAL A 394 -3.60 16.77 18.12
C VAL A 394 -3.30 17.86 19.16
N GLN A 395 -2.64 17.52 20.28
CA GLN A 395 -2.24 18.50 21.28
C GLN A 395 -1.22 19.49 20.72
N LEU A 396 -0.25 19.02 19.92
CA LEU A 396 0.70 19.90 19.24
C LEU A 396 -0.03 20.92 18.36
N TRP A 397 -1.00 20.47 17.57
CA TRP A 397 -1.77 21.34 16.68
C TRP A 397 -2.70 22.33 17.39
N LYS A 398 -3.10 22.04 18.63
CA LYS A 398 -3.92 22.96 19.44
C LYS A 398 -3.08 23.98 20.20
N SER A 399 -1.79 23.71 20.39
CA SER A 399 -0.88 24.53 21.20
C SER A 399 -0.11 25.58 20.39
N GLY A 400 -0.06 25.43 19.06
CA GLY A 400 0.50 26.40 18.12
C GLY A 400 -0.60 27.16 17.41
#